data_AF-A0A6G3TFW6-F1
#
_entry.id   AF-A0A6G3TFW6-F1
#
_cell.length_a   1.000
_cell.length_b   1.000
_cell.length_c   1.000
_cell.angle_alpha   90.00
_cell.angle_beta   90.00
_cell.angle_gamma   90.00
#
_symmetry.space_group_name_H-M   'P 1'
#
loop_
_entity.id
_entity.type
_entity.pdbx_description
1 polymer ?
#
loop_
_entity_poly.entity_id
_entity_poly.type
_entity_poly.pdbx_seq_one_letter_code
_entity_poly.pdbx_strand_id
1 'polypeptide(L)'
;VPTAPVPAPVVPAPVPPGPAPVPASEALGPVETRKVADEPAPLPVRGTHRNRATPAAAVPGVRPEDRGVLAEHANTPPVPRLSAVRGTMGKPQLPRRRAQEHIVPQLRGGPAPRQEPEQYTGHDPGLMAAFQRGVGLAEAQQHSEPAPLTPAQRDPGGTAE
;
A
#
# COMPACT_ATOMS: atom_id res chain seq x y z
N VAL A 1 18.96 -59.68 -21.66
CA VAL A 1 17.78 -59.13 -20.97
C VAL A 1 18.26 -58.54 -19.65
N PRO A 2 18.42 -57.21 -19.53
CA PRO A 2 18.77 -56.61 -18.25
C PRO A 2 17.51 -56.46 -17.37
N THR A 3 17.60 -57.02 -16.17
CA THR A 3 16.59 -56.98 -15.10
C THR A 3 16.46 -55.56 -14.54
N ALA A 4 15.23 -55.06 -14.44
CA ALA A 4 14.91 -53.78 -13.80
C ALA A 4 15.04 -53.86 -12.27
N PRO A 5 15.54 -52.83 -11.57
CA PRO A 5 15.56 -52.80 -10.12
C PRO A 5 14.18 -52.43 -9.55
N VAL A 6 13.76 -53.17 -8.52
CA VAL A 6 12.54 -52.97 -7.73
C VAL A 6 12.70 -51.76 -6.81
N PRO A 7 11.71 -50.85 -6.66
CA PRO A 7 11.81 -49.73 -5.72
C PRO A 7 11.58 -50.16 -4.26
N ALA A 8 12.39 -49.60 -3.35
CA ALA A 8 12.29 -49.81 -1.90
C ALA A 8 11.10 -49.03 -1.27
N PRO A 9 10.53 -49.50 -0.15
CA PRO A 9 9.44 -48.81 0.53
C PRO A 9 9.93 -47.54 1.27
N VAL A 10 9.19 -46.44 1.10
CA VAL A 10 9.42 -45.17 1.78
C VAL A 10 8.79 -45.23 3.18
N VAL A 11 9.61 -45.02 4.21
CA VAL A 11 9.18 -44.86 5.61
C VAL A 11 8.94 -43.37 5.88
N PRO A 12 7.81 -42.94 6.48
CA PRO A 12 7.61 -41.54 6.86
C PRO A 12 8.19 -41.28 8.26
N ALA A 13 8.93 -40.18 8.42
CA ALA A 13 9.36 -39.66 9.74
C ALA A 13 9.62 -38.15 9.66
N PRO A 14 9.65 -37.41 10.79
CA PRO A 14 8.55 -37.14 11.73
C PRO A 14 8.16 -35.65 11.71
N VAL A 15 6.94 -35.34 12.13
CA VAL A 15 6.40 -33.98 12.24
C VAL A 15 7.12 -33.23 13.39
N PRO A 16 7.57 -31.97 13.22
CA PRO A 16 8.17 -31.20 14.30
C PRO A 16 7.11 -30.84 15.38
N PRO A 17 7.47 -30.84 16.67
CA PRO A 17 6.55 -30.40 17.72
C PRO A 17 6.23 -28.91 17.58
N GLY A 18 4.95 -28.56 17.64
CA GLY A 18 4.48 -27.19 17.65
C GLY A 18 4.94 -26.41 18.90
N PRO A 19 5.01 -25.07 18.84
CA PRO A 19 5.47 -24.26 19.96
C PRO A 19 4.48 -24.34 21.14
N ALA A 20 5.02 -24.58 22.34
CA ALA A 20 4.28 -24.54 23.59
C ALA A 20 3.75 -23.12 23.90
N PRO A 21 2.60 -22.97 24.57
CA PRO A 21 2.09 -21.67 24.97
C PRO A 21 2.95 -21.08 26.11
N VAL A 22 3.49 -19.89 25.89
CA VAL A 22 4.14 -19.07 26.92
C VAL A 22 3.09 -18.53 27.90
N PRO A 23 3.34 -18.54 29.23
CA PRO A 23 2.43 -17.91 30.18
C PRO A 23 2.41 -16.39 29.96
N ALA A 24 1.20 -15.83 29.96
CA ALA A 24 0.95 -14.40 29.84
C ALA A 24 1.60 -13.66 31.02
N SER A 25 2.57 -12.79 30.74
CA SER A 25 3.08 -11.85 31.72
C SER A 25 2.00 -10.78 31.94
N GLU A 26 1.45 -10.71 33.16
CA GLU A 26 0.47 -9.72 33.57
C GLU A 26 0.96 -8.30 33.25
N ALA A 27 0.18 -7.61 32.44
CA ALA A 27 0.38 -6.21 32.11
C ALA A 27 0.05 -5.36 33.35
N LEU A 28 1.07 -4.73 33.94
CA LEU A 28 0.86 -3.54 34.75
C LEU A 28 0.27 -2.46 33.83
N GLY A 29 -0.95 -2.04 34.13
CA GLY A 29 -1.73 -1.12 33.31
C GLY A 29 -1.07 0.25 33.12
N PRO A 30 -1.54 1.06 32.15
CA PRO A 30 -1.04 2.40 31.95
C PRO A 30 -1.40 3.26 33.16
N VAL A 31 -0.39 3.77 33.87
CA VAL A 31 -0.59 4.87 34.82
C VAL A 31 -0.87 6.11 33.98
N GLU A 32 -2.13 6.54 33.93
CA GLU A 32 -2.50 7.83 33.37
C GLU A 32 -1.87 8.94 34.20
N THR A 33 -0.77 9.51 33.71
CA THR A 33 -0.16 10.69 34.32
C THR A 33 -1.00 11.92 33.97
N ARG A 34 -1.77 12.37 34.95
CA ARG A 34 -2.48 13.65 34.97
C ARG A 34 -1.48 14.78 34.64
N LYS A 35 -1.70 15.51 33.55
CA LYS A 35 -0.86 16.66 33.15
C LYS A 35 -0.83 17.72 34.25
N VAL A 36 0.32 17.86 34.91
CA VAL A 36 0.71 19.09 35.61
C VAL A 36 1.29 20.03 34.56
N ALA A 37 0.75 21.24 34.48
CA ALA A 37 0.95 22.17 33.36
C ALA A 37 2.28 22.96 33.40
N ASP A 38 3.34 22.44 34.02
CA ASP A 38 4.61 23.17 34.20
C ASP A 38 5.90 22.34 33.99
N GLU A 39 5.82 21.11 33.48
CA GLU A 39 7.02 20.37 33.05
C GLU A 39 7.22 20.41 31.52
N PRO A 40 8.46 20.58 31.02
CA PRO A 40 8.75 20.48 29.60
C PRO A 40 8.38 19.07 29.12
N ALA A 41 7.60 19.00 28.04
CA ALA A 41 7.20 17.73 27.45
C ALA A 41 8.44 16.86 27.17
N PRO A 42 8.40 15.55 27.50
CA PRO A 42 9.56 14.68 27.37
C PRO A 42 10.03 14.59 25.92
N LEU A 43 11.35 14.41 25.75
CA LEU A 43 11.95 14.24 24.43
C LEU A 43 11.33 13.03 23.70
N PRO A 44 11.10 13.12 22.38
CA PRO A 44 10.61 11.98 21.60
C PRO A 44 11.58 10.80 21.70
N VAL A 45 11.18 9.75 22.42
CA VAL A 45 11.92 8.49 22.50
C VAL A 45 11.58 7.66 21.26
N ARG A 46 12.58 7.10 20.58
CA ARG A 46 12.37 6.12 19.49
C ARG A 46 11.88 4.79 20.09
N GLY A 47 10.60 4.71 20.46
CA GLY A 47 9.94 3.47 20.89
C GLY A 47 9.27 2.73 19.72
N THR A 48 8.98 1.44 19.92
CA THR A 48 8.07 0.65 19.06
C THR A 48 6.64 1.14 19.29
N HIS A 49 6.27 2.29 18.72
CA HIS A 49 4.90 2.81 18.80
C HIS A 49 3.96 1.85 18.08
N ARG A 50 3.25 0.99 18.83
CA ARG A 50 2.28 0.02 18.30
C ARG A 50 1.14 0.67 17.51
N ASN A 51 0.87 1.96 17.76
CA ASN A 51 -0.15 2.74 17.07
C ASN A 51 0.35 3.43 15.80
N ARG A 52 1.62 3.28 15.41
CA ARG A 52 2.08 3.85 14.14
C ARG A 52 1.67 2.90 13.02
N ALA A 53 0.66 3.30 12.25
CA ALA A 53 0.27 2.57 11.05
C ALA A 53 1.50 2.30 10.18
N THR A 54 1.70 1.04 9.79
CA THR A 54 2.77 0.67 8.88
C THR A 54 2.48 1.26 7.50
N PRO A 55 3.47 1.82 6.77
CA PRO A 55 3.23 2.41 5.45
C PRO A 55 2.52 1.48 4.46
N ALA A 56 2.74 0.16 4.58
CA ALA A 56 2.09 -0.86 3.74
C ALA A 56 0.57 -0.99 3.98
N ALA A 57 0.05 -0.50 5.11
CA ALA A 57 -1.38 -0.51 5.43
C ALA A 57 -2.10 0.77 5.00
N ALA A 58 -1.38 1.75 4.44
CA ALA A 58 -1.99 2.99 3.95
C ALA A 58 -2.78 2.72 2.67
N VAL A 59 -4.03 3.17 2.65
CA VAL A 59 -4.91 3.07 1.47
C VAL A 59 -5.00 4.45 0.82
N PRO A 60 -4.98 4.54 -0.53
CA PRO A 60 -5.14 5.81 -1.22
C PRO A 60 -6.41 6.58 -0.80
N GLY A 61 -6.30 7.89 -0.63
CA GLY A 61 -7.42 8.77 -0.27
C GLY A 61 -7.67 8.93 1.23
N VAL A 62 -8.46 9.95 1.58
CA VAL A 62 -8.79 10.34 2.96
C VAL A 62 -9.67 9.27 3.61
N ARG A 63 -9.27 8.76 4.78
CA ARG A 63 -10.07 7.80 5.55
C ARG A 63 -11.31 8.47 6.16
N PRO A 64 -12.43 7.75 6.37
CA PRO A 64 -13.63 8.31 7.00
C PRO A 64 -13.35 9.04 8.33
N GLU A 65 -12.50 8.45 9.17
CA GLU A 65 -12.06 9.00 10.46
C GLU A 65 -11.28 10.32 10.34
N ASP A 66 -10.60 10.56 9.23
CA ASP A 66 -9.80 11.76 9.00
C ASP A 66 -10.62 12.92 8.37
N ARG A 67 -11.86 12.67 7.93
CA ARG A 67 -12.68 13.68 7.24
C ARG A 67 -13.09 14.83 8.14
N GLY A 68 -13.33 14.58 9.44
CA GLY A 68 -13.65 15.62 10.42
C GLY A 68 -12.52 16.63 10.56
N VAL A 69 -11.29 16.13 10.69
CA VAL A 69 -10.08 16.96 10.79
C VAL A 69 -9.87 17.81 9.53
N LEU A 70 -10.15 17.27 8.35
CA LEU A 70 -10.08 18.07 7.11
C LEU A 70 -11.16 19.17 7.06
N ALA A 71 -12.36 18.88 7.53
CA ALA A 71 -13.44 19.88 7.56
C ALA A 71 -13.10 21.02 8.53
N GLU A 72 -12.54 20.71 9.70
CA GLU A 72 -12.07 21.70 10.68
C GLU A 72 -10.99 22.63 10.10
N HIS A 73 -10.10 22.10 9.27
CA HIS A 73 -9.00 22.84 8.66
C HIS A 73 -9.26 23.34 7.23
N ALA A 74 -10.49 23.25 6.73
CA ALA A 74 -10.82 23.59 5.33
C ALA A 74 -10.44 25.03 4.93
N ASN A 75 -10.50 25.97 5.88
CA ASN A 75 -10.14 27.37 5.67
C ASN A 75 -8.69 27.70 6.05
N THR A 76 -7.93 26.73 6.55
CA THR A 76 -6.53 26.92 6.93
C THR A 76 -5.65 26.73 5.70
N PRO A 77 -4.92 27.75 5.23
CA PRO A 77 -4.02 27.58 4.09
C PRO A 77 -2.91 26.57 4.44
N PRO A 78 -2.51 25.68 3.51
CA PRO A 78 -1.46 24.72 3.77
C PRO A 78 -0.14 25.45 4.07
N VAL A 79 0.55 25.05 5.14
CA VAL A 79 1.85 25.61 5.50
C VAL A 79 2.87 25.25 4.41
N PRO A 80 3.51 26.23 3.76
CA PRO A 80 4.59 25.96 2.81
C PRO A 80 5.70 25.16 3.49
N ARG A 81 6.00 23.96 2.99
CA ARG A 81 7.07 23.10 3.54
C ARG A 81 8.48 23.66 3.34
N LEU A 82 8.62 24.66 2.45
CA LEU A 82 9.79 25.53 2.37
C LEU A 82 9.35 26.91 2.84
N SER A 83 9.87 27.38 3.97
CA SER A 83 9.84 28.79 4.32
C SER A 83 10.34 29.58 3.11
N ALA A 84 9.57 30.57 2.64
CA ALA A 84 10.05 31.48 1.60
C ALA A 84 11.31 32.18 2.14
N VAL A 85 12.48 31.64 1.79
CA VAL A 85 13.77 32.26 2.08
C VAL A 85 13.73 33.60 1.39
N ARG A 86 13.73 34.67 2.19
CA ARG A 86 13.92 36.06 1.78
C ARG A 86 15.21 36.14 0.97
N GLY A 87 15.10 35.90 -0.34
CA GLY A 87 16.24 35.67 -1.21
C GLY A 87 15.87 35.54 -2.70
N THR A 88 14.59 35.64 -3.07
CA THR A 88 14.16 35.79 -4.46
C THR A 88 14.22 37.24 -4.95
N MET A 89 15.10 38.08 -4.38
CA MET A 89 15.63 39.24 -5.10
C MET A 89 16.57 38.70 -6.19
N GLY A 90 15.98 38.19 -7.27
CA GLY A 90 16.69 37.64 -8.43
C GLY A 90 17.45 36.35 -8.13
N LYS A 91 17.25 35.32 -8.97
CA LYS A 91 18.18 34.19 -8.98
C LYS A 91 19.57 34.74 -9.33
N PRO A 92 20.61 34.57 -8.49
CA PRO A 92 21.96 34.93 -8.91
C PRO A 92 22.29 34.13 -10.18
N GLN A 93 22.75 34.82 -11.22
CA GLN A 93 23.16 34.15 -12.45
C GLN A 93 24.39 33.30 -12.17
N LEU A 94 24.18 32.00 -12.06
CA LEU A 94 25.27 31.03 -12.09
C LEU A 94 25.90 31.07 -13.48
N PRO A 95 27.22 30.94 -13.61
CA PRO A 95 27.87 30.71 -14.90
C PRO A 95 27.15 29.57 -15.62
N ARG A 96 26.37 29.92 -16.66
CA ARG A 96 25.63 28.93 -17.42
C ARG A 96 26.70 28.09 -18.11
N ARG A 97 26.67 26.77 -17.86
CA ARG A 97 27.33 25.85 -18.77
C ARG A 97 26.80 26.19 -20.16
N ARG A 98 27.63 26.75 -21.05
CA ARG A 98 27.35 26.68 -22.48
C ARG A 98 27.04 25.22 -22.72
N ALA A 99 25.90 24.92 -23.32
CA ALA A 99 25.46 23.54 -23.46
C ALA A 99 26.56 22.75 -24.19
N GLN A 100 27.39 22.05 -23.42
CA GLN A 100 28.19 20.92 -23.84
C GLN A 100 29.17 21.16 -25.01
N GLU A 101 30.02 22.21 -24.93
CA GLU A 101 31.08 22.43 -25.93
C GLU A 101 32.22 21.39 -25.84
N HIS A 102 32.47 20.81 -24.65
CA HIS A 102 33.53 19.81 -24.42
C HIS A 102 33.04 18.35 -24.44
N ILE A 103 31.81 18.10 -24.87
CA ILE A 103 31.35 16.73 -25.11
C ILE A 103 31.90 16.27 -26.45
N VAL A 104 32.48 15.06 -26.49
CA VAL A 104 32.95 14.44 -27.72
C VAL A 104 31.80 14.43 -28.74
N PRO A 105 31.98 14.87 -30.00
CA PRO A 105 30.89 15.05 -30.98
C PRO A 105 29.93 13.86 -31.08
N GLN A 106 30.43 12.66 -30.87
CA GLN A 106 29.69 11.39 -30.93
C GLN A 106 28.58 11.26 -29.88
N LEU A 107 28.70 11.91 -28.73
CA LEU A 107 27.68 11.83 -27.66
C LEU A 107 26.60 12.91 -27.78
N ARG A 108 26.72 13.84 -28.73
CA ARG A 108 25.72 14.90 -28.94
C ARG A 108 24.39 14.35 -29.52
N GLY A 109 24.44 13.22 -30.22
CA GLY A 109 23.28 12.63 -30.89
C GLY A 109 22.29 11.89 -29.98
N GLY A 110 22.64 11.67 -28.70
CA GLY A 110 21.84 10.83 -27.79
C GLY A 110 21.82 9.35 -28.24
N PRO A 111 21.37 8.44 -27.37
CA PRO A 111 21.14 7.05 -27.77
C PRO A 111 20.00 6.97 -28.79
N ALA A 112 20.13 6.05 -29.76
CA ALA A 112 19.11 5.84 -30.77
C ALA A 112 17.74 5.54 -30.11
N PRO A 113 16.63 6.06 -30.68
CA PRO A 113 15.29 5.72 -30.22
C PRO A 113 15.15 4.19 -30.14
N ARG A 114 14.62 3.72 -29.01
CA ARG A 114 14.36 2.30 -28.81
C ARG A 114 13.34 1.87 -29.87
N GLN A 115 13.70 0.90 -30.71
CA GLN A 115 12.75 0.28 -31.62
C GLN A 115 11.68 -0.39 -30.76
N GLU A 116 10.45 0.11 -30.85
CA GLU A 116 9.30 -0.62 -30.35
C GLU A 116 9.16 -1.88 -31.21
N PRO A 117 9.00 -3.07 -30.62
CA PRO A 117 8.80 -4.25 -31.42
C PRO A 117 7.55 -4.05 -32.29
N GLU A 118 7.70 -4.07 -33.62
CA GLU A 118 6.56 -3.95 -34.56
C GLU A 118 5.54 -5.08 -34.37
N GLN A 119 5.93 -6.13 -33.65
CA GLN A 119 5.08 -7.21 -33.22
C GLN A 119 4.51 -6.91 -31.84
N TYR A 120 3.48 -6.06 -31.79
CA TYR A 120 2.41 -6.30 -30.83
C TYR A 120 2.02 -7.76 -30.98
N THR A 121 2.29 -8.59 -29.99
CA THR A 121 1.91 -10.00 -29.98
C THR A 121 0.42 -10.04 -30.29
N GLY A 122 0.07 -10.40 -31.53
CA GLY A 122 -1.29 -10.38 -32.01
C GLY A 122 -2.13 -11.19 -31.06
N HIS A 123 -3.09 -10.53 -30.40
CA HIS A 123 -3.94 -11.20 -29.43
C HIS A 123 -4.61 -12.39 -30.12
N ASP A 124 -4.55 -13.56 -29.49
CA ASP A 124 -5.22 -14.74 -30.02
C ASP A 124 -6.74 -14.45 -30.10
N PRO A 125 -7.34 -14.47 -31.30
CA PRO A 125 -8.76 -14.18 -31.46
C PRO A 125 -9.65 -15.13 -30.65
N GLY A 126 -9.20 -16.37 -30.42
CA GLY A 126 -9.92 -17.34 -29.58
C GLY A 126 -9.92 -16.95 -28.10
N LEU A 127 -8.76 -16.54 -27.57
CA LEU A 127 -8.66 -16.04 -26.20
C LEU A 127 -9.43 -14.74 -26.00
N MET A 128 -9.37 -13.82 -26.96
CA MET A 128 -10.17 -12.60 -26.96
C MET A 128 -11.68 -12.90 -26.91
N ALA A 129 -12.15 -13.84 -27.74
CA ALA A 129 -13.57 -14.21 -27.76
C ALA A 129 -14.03 -14.87 -26.45
N ALA A 130 -13.19 -15.73 -25.84
CA ALA A 130 -13.50 -16.35 -24.56
C ALA A 130 -13.61 -15.31 -23.43
N PHE A 131 -12.69 -14.34 -23.38
CA PHE A 131 -12.72 -13.26 -22.40
C PHE A 131 -13.94 -12.37 -22.58
N GLN A 132 -14.23 -11.94 -23.82
CA GLN A 132 -15.40 -11.12 -24.13
C GLN A 132 -16.70 -11.84 -23.75
N ARG A 133 -16.81 -13.15 -24.03
CA ARG A 133 -17.94 -13.99 -23.59
C ARG A 133 -18.04 -14.05 -22.08
N GLY A 134 -16.91 -14.24 -21.38
CA GLY A 134 -16.86 -14.30 -19.92
C GLY A 134 -17.35 -13.02 -19.26
N VAL A 135 -16.90 -11.86 -19.77
CA VAL A 135 -17.39 -10.55 -19.32
C VAL A 135 -18.88 -10.41 -19.58
N GLY A 136 -19.36 -10.73 -20.80
CA GLY A 136 -20.78 -10.64 -21.13
C GLY A 136 -21.68 -11.54 -20.26
N LEU A 137 -21.21 -12.74 -19.89
CA LEU A 137 -21.93 -13.63 -18.97
C LEU A 137 -21.96 -13.09 -17.54
N ALA A 138 -20.86 -12.52 -17.05
CA ALA A 138 -20.80 -11.95 -15.71
C ALA A 138 -21.75 -10.75 -15.58
N GLU A 139 -21.77 -9.85 -16.57
CA GLU A 139 -22.68 -8.70 -16.60
C GLU A 139 -24.15 -9.14 -16.67
N ALA A 140 -24.47 -10.15 -17.50
CA ALA A 140 -25.82 -10.71 -17.55
C ALA A 140 -26.24 -11.36 -16.21
N GLN A 141 -25.30 -12.01 -15.52
CA GLN A 141 -25.52 -12.54 -14.18
C GLN A 141 -25.78 -11.42 -13.15
N GLN A 142 -25.06 -10.29 -13.23
CA GLN A 142 -25.28 -9.13 -12.36
C GLN A 142 -26.61 -8.41 -12.65
N HIS A 143 -27.05 -8.37 -13.90
CA HIS A 143 -28.34 -7.79 -14.27
C HIS A 143 -29.54 -8.69 -13.94
N SER A 144 -29.32 -10.00 -13.79
CA SER A 144 -30.35 -10.97 -13.39
C SER A 144 -30.37 -11.27 -11.90
N GLU A 145 -29.32 -10.90 -11.15
CA GLU A 145 -29.33 -10.95 -9.70
C GLU A 145 -30.29 -9.86 -9.17
N PRO A 146 -31.44 -10.22 -8.57
CA PRO A 146 -32.21 -9.23 -7.82
C PRO A 146 -31.33 -8.77 -6.64
N ALA A 147 -31.33 -7.46 -6.37
CA ALA A 147 -30.55 -6.83 -5.31
C ALA A 147 -30.45 -7.76 -4.09
N PRO A 148 -29.23 -8.07 -3.61
CA PRO A 148 -29.05 -9.01 -2.52
C PRO A 148 -29.95 -8.53 -1.40
N LEU A 149 -30.90 -9.40 -1.02
CA LEU A 149 -31.78 -9.18 0.11
C LEU A 149 -30.84 -8.81 1.26
N THR A 150 -30.84 -7.53 1.63
CA THR A 150 -30.09 -7.03 2.79
C THR A 150 -30.32 -8.04 3.90
N PRO A 151 -29.28 -8.74 4.40
CA PRO A 151 -29.48 -9.68 5.49
C PRO A 151 -30.08 -8.85 6.62
N ALA A 152 -31.34 -9.15 6.95
CA ALA A 152 -32.10 -8.47 7.97
C ALA A 152 -31.20 -8.33 9.21
N GLN A 153 -30.92 -7.07 9.53
CA GLN A 153 -30.33 -6.65 10.79
C GLN A 153 -31.10 -7.40 11.88
N ARG A 154 -30.47 -8.43 12.49
CA ARG A 154 -31.04 -9.08 13.67
C ARG A 154 -31.09 -8.02 14.74
N ASP A 155 -32.28 -7.55 15.03
CA ASP A 155 -32.59 -6.71 16.17
C ASP A 155 -32.37 -7.52 17.45
N PRO A 156 -31.36 -7.23 18.30
CA PRO A 156 -31.22 -7.84 19.60
C PRO A 156 -31.81 -6.88 20.62
N GLY A 157 -33.13 -6.93 20.82
CA GLY A 157 -33.83 -5.94 21.64
C GLY A 157 -35.15 -6.41 22.21
N GLY A 158 -35.20 -7.60 22.80
CA GLY A 158 -36.32 -7.99 23.67
C GLY A 158 -36.33 -7.14 24.93
N THR A 159 -37.16 -6.09 24.94
CA THR A 159 -37.53 -5.34 26.15
C THR A 159 -38.34 -6.22 27.09
N ALA A 160 -37.97 -6.11 28.37
CA ALA A 160 -38.63 -6.67 29.53
C ALA A 160 -40.14 -6.37 29.60
N GLU A 161 -40.90 -7.36 30.07
CA GLU A 161 -42.00 -7.18 31.02
C GLU A 161 -41.96 -8.34 32.04
#